data_AF-A0A9Q1HL12-F1
#
_entry.id   AF-A0A9Q1HL12-F1
#
_cell.length_a   1.000
_cell.length_b   1.000
_cell.length_c   1.000
_cell.angle_alpha   90.00
_cell.angle_beta   90.00
_cell.angle_gamma   90.00
#
_symmetry.space_group_name_H-M   'P 1'
#
loop_
_entity.id
_entity.type
_entity.pdbx_description
1 polymer ?
#
loop_
_entity_poly.entity_id
_entity_poly.type
_entity_poly.pdbx_seq_one_letter_code
_entity_poly.pdbx_strand_id
1 'polypeptide(L)'
;MKQITLRLCLALPMFFLPGPSLQEATNSSSCSSESAETMRLTDQLKESLDCVDTLASVWADNETASVLSSLTTAVKVLQGHQKSACLQAHPKQCPAPGVHSKGGLVCATIGDARYCKPMCNEGFDFDFLRRSRLYEECKAGIKPTWTTQYIGGKTLAICNKAAIAISGATSAYFPKDQDCLKTKSESDLEREVIQTFVSELKAKGIRGTAEYKCLTCG
;
A
#
# COMPACT_ATOMS: atom_id res chain seq x y z
N MET A 1 40.20 -15.19 24.71
CA MET A 1 41.12 -14.64 23.69
C MET A 1 40.68 -15.16 22.33
N LYS A 2 40.42 -14.22 21.38
CA LYS A 2 40.52 -14.29 19.90
C LYS A 2 39.97 -15.56 19.20
N GLN A 3 39.06 -15.51 18.23
CA GLN A 3 39.00 -14.64 17.05
C GLN A 3 37.57 -14.74 16.45
N ILE A 4 36.91 -13.61 16.17
CA ILE A 4 35.77 -13.56 15.25
C ILE A 4 36.31 -13.02 13.93
N THR A 5 36.17 -13.85 12.90
CA THR A 5 36.70 -13.63 11.55
C THR A 5 35.89 -12.53 10.86
N LEU A 6 36.44 -11.32 10.82
CA LEU A 6 35.93 -10.19 10.06
C LEU A 6 36.19 -10.46 8.57
N ARG A 7 35.18 -10.89 7.81
CA ARG A 7 35.26 -10.92 6.34
C ARG A 7 34.96 -9.52 5.81
N LEU A 8 36.03 -8.81 5.46
CA LEU A 8 36.01 -7.62 4.61
C LEU A 8 35.38 -7.97 3.26
N CYS A 9 34.25 -7.34 2.91
CA CYS A 9 33.86 -7.14 1.51
C CYS A 9 34.67 -5.95 0.96
N LEU A 10 35.88 -6.23 0.45
CA LEU A 10 36.68 -5.26 -0.30
C LEU A 10 36.44 -5.44 -1.80
N ALA A 11 36.25 -4.33 -2.52
CA ALA A 11 37.09 -3.96 -3.66
C ALA A 11 36.59 -2.66 -4.33
N LEU A 12 37.28 -1.54 -4.09
CA LEU A 12 37.27 -0.37 -4.95
C LEU A 12 38.72 -0.16 -5.44
N PRO A 13 39.01 -0.20 -6.74
CA PRO A 13 40.36 0.03 -7.23
C PRO A 13 40.69 1.54 -7.17
N MET A 14 41.78 1.84 -6.48
CA MET A 14 42.44 3.15 -6.43
C MET A 14 43.19 3.37 -7.76
N PHE A 15 42.83 4.39 -8.53
CA PHE A 15 43.63 4.92 -9.64
C PHE A 15 43.95 6.40 -9.37
N PHE A 16 45.24 6.76 -9.48
CA PHE A 16 45.76 8.12 -9.29
C PHE A 16 45.60 8.99 -10.58
N LEU A 17 45.45 10.30 -10.33
CA LEU A 17 45.04 11.47 -11.15
C LEU A 17 45.87 11.84 -12.42
N PRO A 18 45.36 12.73 -13.32
CA PRO A 18 45.55 14.20 -13.21
C PRO A 18 44.26 15.05 -13.48
N GLY A 19 44.23 16.29 -12.96
CA GLY A 19 43.08 17.22 -12.96
C GLY A 19 42.83 18.06 -14.24
N PRO A 20 42.09 19.19 -14.15
CA PRO A 20 40.65 19.26 -14.42
C PRO A 20 40.33 19.91 -15.77
N SER A 21 39.26 19.45 -16.42
CA SER A 21 38.53 20.25 -17.41
C SER A 21 37.08 20.39 -16.96
N LEU A 22 36.71 21.64 -16.72
CA LEU A 22 35.36 22.11 -16.48
C LEU A 22 34.49 21.73 -17.69
N GLN A 23 33.58 20.77 -17.54
CA GLN A 23 32.51 20.53 -18.51
C GLN A 23 31.21 20.23 -17.76
N GLU A 24 30.17 20.89 -18.26
CA GLU A 24 28.83 21.06 -17.73
C GLU A 24 28.25 19.82 -17.06
N ALA A 25 27.77 20.01 -15.83
CA ALA A 25 26.80 19.14 -15.20
C ALA A 25 25.49 19.19 -16.02
N THR A 26 25.44 18.35 -17.05
CA THR A 26 24.20 18.00 -17.73
C THR A 26 23.42 17.14 -16.74
N ASN A 27 22.42 17.76 -16.10
CA ASN A 27 21.40 17.06 -15.32
C ASN A 27 20.62 16.13 -16.26
N SER A 28 21.14 14.92 -16.49
CA SER A 28 20.37 13.83 -17.10
C SER A 28 19.80 12.97 -15.97
N SER A 29 18.63 13.35 -15.45
CA SER A 29 17.84 12.42 -14.63
C SER A 29 17.21 11.38 -15.56
N SER A 30 18.02 10.42 -15.99
CA SER A 30 17.63 9.27 -16.79
C SER A 30 16.98 8.23 -15.88
N CYS A 31 15.71 8.43 -15.51
CA CYS A 31 14.88 7.33 -15.01
C CYS A 31 14.28 6.63 -16.23
N SER A 32 14.94 5.60 -16.72
CA SER A 32 14.43 4.79 -17.84
C SER A 32 13.38 3.83 -17.29
N SER A 33 12.18 3.81 -17.89
CA SER A 33 11.05 3.03 -17.36
C SER A 33 11.08 1.59 -17.88
N GLU A 34 12.02 0.77 -17.41
CA GLU A 34 12.04 -0.66 -17.72
C GLU A 34 11.64 -1.52 -16.51
N SER A 35 10.83 -2.56 -16.76
CA SER A 35 10.39 -3.51 -15.72
C SER A 35 11.54 -4.23 -15.02
N ALA A 36 12.67 -4.41 -15.72
CA ALA A 36 13.91 -4.95 -15.18
C ALA A 36 14.51 -4.06 -14.08
N GLU A 37 14.35 -2.73 -14.17
CA GLU A 37 14.82 -1.80 -13.14
C GLU A 37 13.98 -1.89 -11.86
N THR A 38 12.68 -2.22 -11.98
CA THR A 38 11.79 -2.37 -10.82
C THR A 38 12.12 -3.63 -10.01
N MET A 39 12.39 -4.75 -10.68
CA MET A 39 12.84 -5.99 -10.01
C MET A 39 14.17 -5.76 -9.31
N ARG A 40 15.14 -5.14 -10.01
CA ARG A 40 16.45 -4.81 -9.45
C ARG A 40 16.37 -3.91 -8.21
N LEU A 41 15.52 -2.87 -8.24
CA LEU A 41 15.32 -1.99 -7.08
C LEU A 41 14.72 -2.75 -5.88
N THR A 42 13.76 -3.64 -6.14
CA THR A 42 13.11 -4.42 -5.09
C THR A 42 14.10 -5.36 -4.41
N ASP A 43 14.93 -6.06 -5.20
CA ASP A 43 15.96 -6.96 -4.67
C ASP A 43 17.03 -6.20 -3.88
N GLN A 44 17.53 -5.07 -4.41
CA GLN A 44 18.50 -4.23 -3.72
C GLN A 44 17.97 -3.69 -2.38
N LEU A 45 16.69 -3.28 -2.34
CA LEU A 45 16.06 -2.83 -1.11
C LEU A 45 15.95 -3.97 -0.09
N LYS A 46 15.60 -5.17 -0.54
CA LYS A 46 15.49 -6.36 0.33
C LYS A 46 16.85 -6.74 0.91
N GLU A 47 17.89 -6.82 0.10
CA GLU A 47 19.26 -7.08 0.56
C GLU A 47 19.76 -5.99 1.53
N SER A 48 19.41 -4.72 1.27
CA SER A 48 19.76 -3.60 2.15
C SER A 48 19.05 -3.69 3.51
N LEU A 49 17.80 -4.15 3.54
CA LEU A 49 17.03 -4.35 4.78
C LEU A 49 17.65 -5.45 5.65
N ASP A 50 18.15 -6.54 5.04
CA ASP A 50 18.83 -7.62 5.76
C ASP A 50 20.11 -7.14 6.48
N CYS A 51 20.71 -6.05 5.99
CA CYS A 51 21.93 -5.47 6.58
C CYS A 51 21.64 -4.26 7.50
N VAL A 52 20.42 -3.71 7.50
CA VAL A 52 20.15 -2.38 8.04
C VAL A 52 20.37 -2.30 9.54
N ASP A 53 20.01 -3.36 10.29
CA ASP A 53 20.23 -3.40 11.74
C ASP A 53 21.71 -3.34 12.10
N THR A 54 22.57 -3.98 11.29
CA THR A 54 24.02 -3.95 11.48
C THR A 54 24.59 -2.58 11.12
N LEU A 55 24.15 -1.99 10.00
CA LEU A 55 24.61 -0.68 9.54
C LEU A 55 24.17 0.44 10.48
N ALA A 56 22.91 0.41 10.92
CA ALA A 56 22.33 1.40 11.83
C ALA A 56 23.04 1.44 13.18
N SER A 57 23.67 0.35 13.62
CA SER A 57 24.46 0.34 14.86
C SER A 57 25.74 1.18 14.81
N VAL A 58 26.20 1.55 13.60
CA VAL A 58 27.45 2.30 13.38
C VAL A 58 27.18 3.74 12.91
N TRP A 59 25.96 4.04 12.45
CA TRP A 59 25.61 5.37 11.96
C TRP A 59 25.56 6.41 13.07
N ALA A 60 26.00 7.62 12.73
CA ALA A 60 25.71 8.80 13.55
C ALA A 60 24.22 9.19 13.45
N ASP A 61 23.74 9.97 14.42
CA ASP A 61 22.33 10.40 14.48
C ASP A 61 21.86 11.12 13.20
N ASN A 62 22.73 11.94 12.60
CA ASN A 62 22.43 12.67 11.37
C ASN A 62 22.32 11.75 10.13
N GLU A 63 23.15 10.71 10.05
CA GLU A 63 23.11 9.70 8.98
C GLU A 63 21.82 8.89 9.07
N THR A 64 21.46 8.46 10.29
CA THR A 64 20.19 7.76 10.56
C THR A 64 18.99 8.62 10.15
N ALA A 65 18.98 9.90 10.54
CA ALA A 65 17.91 10.83 10.18
C ALA A 65 17.81 11.04 8.66
N SER A 66 18.95 11.11 7.96
CA SER A 66 18.99 11.26 6.50
C SER A 66 18.39 10.06 5.76
N VAL A 67 18.74 8.85 6.19
CA VAL A 67 18.19 7.60 5.62
C VAL A 67 16.69 7.51 5.88
N LEU A 68 16.24 7.76 7.11
CA LEU A 68 14.82 7.75 7.46
C LEU A 68 14.00 8.77 6.65
N SER A 69 14.53 9.97 6.45
CA SER A 69 13.90 11.00 5.62
C SER A 69 13.73 10.55 4.17
N SER A 70 14.77 9.95 3.60
CA SER A 70 14.76 9.40 2.24
C SER A 70 13.74 8.28 2.08
N LEU A 71 13.73 7.30 2.99
CA LEU A 71 12.77 6.20 3.00
C LEU A 71 11.33 6.70 3.16
N THR A 72 11.11 7.66 4.05
CA THR A 72 9.79 8.27 4.25
C THR A 72 9.30 8.97 2.97
N THR A 73 10.20 9.64 2.25
CA THR A 73 9.88 10.29 0.98
C THR A 73 9.54 9.27 -0.09
N ALA A 74 10.32 8.18 -0.22
CA ALA A 74 10.03 7.09 -1.14
C ALA A 74 8.66 6.44 -0.85
N VAL A 75 8.36 6.14 0.42
CA VAL A 75 7.07 5.61 0.85
C VAL A 75 5.92 6.54 0.44
N LYS A 76 6.05 7.86 0.68
CA LYS A 76 5.02 8.83 0.28
C LYS A 76 4.75 8.83 -1.23
N VAL A 77 5.81 8.77 -2.04
CA VAL A 77 5.69 8.72 -3.51
C VAL A 77 4.99 7.44 -3.96
N LEU A 78 5.43 6.28 -3.44
CA LEU A 78 4.85 4.98 -3.78
C LEU A 78 3.38 4.87 -3.34
N GLN A 79 3.05 5.35 -2.13
CA GLN A 79 1.67 5.40 -1.65
C GLN A 79 0.80 6.31 -2.52
N GLY A 80 1.33 7.45 -2.99
CA GLY A 80 0.62 8.32 -3.92
C GLY A 80 0.27 7.60 -5.22
N HIS A 81 1.25 6.90 -5.81
CA HIS A 81 1.04 6.11 -7.02
C HIS A 81 0.03 4.97 -6.79
N GLN A 82 0.16 4.24 -5.69
CA GLN A 82 -0.73 3.13 -5.34
C GLN A 82 -2.19 3.60 -5.19
N LYS A 83 -2.42 4.72 -4.50
CA LYS A 83 -3.78 5.28 -4.30
C LYS A 83 -4.41 5.75 -5.61
N SER A 84 -3.59 6.04 -6.63
CA SER A 84 -4.08 6.45 -7.95
C SER A 84 -4.75 5.34 -8.75
N ALA A 85 -4.43 4.07 -8.47
CA ALA A 85 -4.95 2.90 -9.19
C ALA A 85 -6.48 2.77 -9.14
N CYS A 86 -7.12 3.31 -8.09
CA CYS A 86 -8.58 3.33 -7.95
C CYS A 86 -9.25 4.66 -8.35
N LEU A 87 -8.48 5.69 -8.77
CA LEU A 87 -9.02 7.04 -9.03
C LEU A 87 -9.82 7.15 -10.33
N GLN A 88 -9.59 6.25 -11.29
CA GLN A 88 -10.35 6.22 -12.55
C GLN A 88 -11.74 5.56 -12.40
N ALA A 89 -12.15 5.26 -11.17
CA ALA A 89 -13.41 4.58 -10.91
C ALA A 89 -14.63 5.49 -11.10
N HIS A 90 -15.69 4.92 -11.67
CA HIS A 90 -17.00 5.56 -11.79
C HIS A 90 -17.89 5.25 -10.56
N PRO A 91 -18.84 6.13 -10.21
CA PRO A 91 -19.08 7.44 -10.82
C PRO A 91 -18.10 8.50 -10.28
N LYS A 92 -17.60 9.40 -11.17
CA LYS A 92 -16.56 10.40 -10.85
C LYS A 92 -16.95 11.39 -9.75
N GLN A 93 -18.25 11.52 -9.49
CA GLN A 93 -18.77 12.43 -8.50
C GLN A 93 -18.57 11.90 -7.07
N CYS A 94 -18.38 10.59 -6.89
CA CYS A 94 -18.11 10.03 -5.57
C CYS A 94 -16.76 10.52 -5.04
N PRO A 95 -16.70 11.04 -3.79
CA PRO A 95 -15.44 11.48 -3.22
C PRO A 95 -14.49 10.29 -3.07
N ALA A 96 -13.20 10.50 -3.30
CA ALA A 96 -12.20 9.45 -3.10
C ALA A 96 -12.28 8.93 -1.64
N PRO A 97 -12.47 7.61 -1.44
CA PRO A 97 -12.62 7.06 -0.11
C PRO A 97 -11.28 7.08 0.63
N GLY A 98 -11.32 7.42 1.91
CA GLY A 98 -10.18 7.35 2.79
C GLY A 98 -9.90 5.90 3.17
N VAL A 99 -8.65 5.47 2.95
CA VAL A 99 -8.17 4.14 3.34
C VAL A 99 -7.37 4.24 4.63
N HIS A 100 -7.66 3.37 5.59
CA HIS A 100 -7.03 3.38 6.90
C HIS A 100 -5.67 2.67 6.87
N SER A 101 -4.65 3.22 7.54
CA SER A 101 -3.25 2.74 7.52
C SER A 101 -3.02 1.34 8.11
N LYS A 102 -4.03 0.78 8.76
CA LYS A 102 -4.02 -0.57 9.36
C LYS A 102 -4.93 -1.54 8.61
N GLY A 103 -5.08 -1.31 7.31
CA GLY A 103 -6.03 -2.05 6.50
C GLY A 103 -5.97 -1.67 5.02
N GLY A 104 -7.07 -2.00 4.35
CA GLY A 104 -7.26 -1.76 2.94
C GLY A 104 -8.72 -1.51 2.60
N LEU A 105 -8.95 -1.24 1.32
CA LEU A 105 -10.27 -0.98 0.76
C LEU A 105 -10.36 -1.67 -0.59
N VAL A 106 -11.25 -2.66 -0.69
CA VAL A 106 -11.59 -3.29 -1.98
C VAL A 106 -12.84 -2.63 -2.54
N CYS A 107 -12.80 -2.21 -3.79
CA CYS A 107 -13.90 -1.47 -4.42
C CYS A 107 -14.27 -2.03 -5.78
N ALA A 108 -15.55 -1.92 -6.14
CA ALA A 108 -16.11 -2.29 -7.44
C ALA A 108 -17.25 -1.33 -7.82
N THR A 109 -17.45 -1.10 -9.11
CA THR A 109 -18.55 -0.31 -9.65
C THR A 109 -19.55 -1.25 -10.31
N ILE A 110 -20.83 -1.11 -10.00
CA ILE A 110 -21.91 -1.85 -10.65
C ILE A 110 -23.01 -0.84 -10.99
N GLY A 111 -23.28 -0.64 -12.28
CA GLY A 111 -24.19 0.41 -12.75
C GLY A 111 -23.67 1.80 -12.43
N ASP A 112 -24.50 2.62 -11.78
CA ASP A 112 -24.20 3.99 -11.36
C ASP A 112 -23.72 4.10 -9.91
N ALA A 113 -23.41 2.97 -9.28
CA ALA A 113 -23.01 2.88 -7.88
C ALA A 113 -21.60 2.30 -7.71
N ARG A 114 -20.83 2.92 -6.81
CA ARG A 114 -19.54 2.45 -6.33
C ARG A 114 -19.74 1.80 -4.96
N TYR A 115 -19.23 0.58 -4.84
CA TYR A 115 -19.24 -0.19 -3.60
C TYR A 115 -17.80 -0.35 -3.12
N CYS A 116 -17.55 -0.07 -1.86
CA CYS A 116 -16.24 -0.21 -1.25
C CYS A 116 -16.33 -0.92 0.09
N LYS A 117 -15.63 -2.03 0.25
CA LYS A 117 -15.55 -2.83 1.46
C LYS A 117 -14.23 -2.51 2.19
N PRO A 118 -14.30 -1.89 3.38
CA PRO A 118 -13.13 -1.75 4.24
C PRO A 118 -12.67 -3.10 4.77
N MET A 119 -11.36 -3.27 4.89
CA MET A 119 -10.73 -4.48 5.41
C MET A 119 -9.67 -4.12 6.44
N CYS A 120 -9.62 -4.83 7.57
CA CYS A 120 -8.56 -4.65 8.58
C CYS A 120 -7.45 -5.69 8.40
N ASN A 121 -6.20 -5.29 8.67
CA ASN A 121 -5.07 -6.21 8.70
C ASN A 121 -5.19 -7.19 9.89
N GLU A 122 -4.44 -8.29 9.84
CA GLU A 122 -4.31 -9.20 10.97
C GLU A 122 -3.87 -8.46 12.25
N GLY A 123 -4.48 -8.80 13.39
CA GLY A 123 -4.22 -8.16 14.68
C GLY A 123 -4.95 -6.83 14.89
N PHE A 124 -5.90 -6.51 14.00
CA PHE A 124 -6.76 -5.34 14.12
C PHE A 124 -8.24 -5.73 13.98
N ASP A 125 -9.10 -4.98 14.68
CA ASP A 125 -10.55 -5.07 14.56
C ASP A 125 -11.17 -3.70 14.22
N PHE A 126 -12.38 -3.71 13.67
CA PHE A 126 -13.12 -2.48 13.40
C PHE A 126 -13.47 -1.78 14.72
N ASP A 127 -13.39 -0.45 14.70
CA ASP A 127 -13.80 0.42 15.82
C ASP A 127 -15.31 0.30 16.15
N PHE A 128 -16.12 -0.10 15.17
CA PHE A 128 -17.55 -0.35 15.33
C PHE A 128 -17.97 -1.70 14.75
N LEU A 129 -19.10 -2.22 15.24
CA LEU A 129 -19.72 -3.44 14.72
C LEU A 129 -20.18 -3.25 13.27
N ARG A 130 -19.73 -4.12 12.37
CA ARG A 130 -19.96 -4.09 10.92
C ARG A 130 -20.33 -5.45 10.30
N ARG A 131 -20.61 -6.48 11.11
CA ARG A 131 -21.02 -7.82 10.63
C ARG A 131 -22.13 -7.80 9.57
N SER A 132 -23.13 -6.93 9.72
CA SER A 132 -24.23 -6.78 8.77
C SER A 132 -23.95 -5.79 7.63
N ARG A 133 -22.94 -4.93 7.79
CA ARG A 133 -22.62 -3.79 6.92
C ARG A 133 -21.23 -3.94 6.31
N LEU A 134 -21.16 -4.89 5.37
CA LEU A 134 -19.92 -5.34 4.72
C LEU A 134 -19.26 -4.27 3.86
N TYR A 135 -20.05 -3.36 3.28
CA TYR A 135 -19.55 -2.35 2.35
C TYR A 135 -20.23 -1.01 2.57
N GLU A 136 -19.57 0.02 2.04
CA GLU A 136 -20.11 1.35 1.83
C GLU A 136 -20.51 1.51 0.37
N GLU A 137 -21.57 2.28 0.14
CA GLU A 137 -22.07 2.59 -1.19
C GLU A 137 -21.98 4.09 -1.43
N CYS A 138 -21.70 4.47 -2.68
CA CYS A 138 -21.85 5.82 -3.17
C CYS A 138 -22.47 5.75 -4.58
N LYS A 139 -23.64 6.38 -4.75
CA LYS A 139 -24.39 6.41 -6.02
C LYS A 139 -24.22 7.74 -6.72
N ALA A 140 -24.26 7.75 -8.04
CA ALA A 140 -24.35 8.99 -8.81
C ALA A 140 -25.59 9.81 -8.40
N GLY A 141 -25.43 11.12 -8.28
CA GLY A 141 -26.51 12.02 -7.86
C GLY A 141 -26.04 13.46 -7.68
N ILE A 142 -26.91 14.32 -7.14
CA ILE A 142 -26.65 15.76 -6.99
C ILE A 142 -25.61 16.04 -5.87
N LYS A 143 -25.60 15.22 -4.82
CA LYS A 143 -24.61 15.26 -3.72
C LYS A 143 -24.21 13.83 -3.33
N PRO A 144 -23.37 13.17 -4.14
CA PRO A 144 -23.00 11.79 -3.92
C PRO A 144 -22.07 11.70 -2.72
N THR A 145 -22.50 10.96 -1.71
CA THR A 145 -21.74 10.73 -0.48
C THR A 145 -21.69 9.24 -0.20
N TRP A 146 -20.63 8.80 0.47
CA TRP A 146 -20.57 7.46 1.00
C TRP A 146 -21.64 7.26 2.07
N THR A 147 -22.22 6.07 2.13
CA THR A 147 -23.15 5.67 3.20
C THR A 147 -22.52 5.60 4.59
N THR A 148 -21.26 6.03 4.74
CA THR A 148 -20.42 5.87 5.94
C THR A 148 -21.01 6.51 7.19
N GLN A 149 -20.73 5.91 8.34
CA GLN A 149 -21.11 6.42 9.67
C GLN A 149 -20.10 7.43 10.22
N TYR A 150 -18.95 7.62 9.57
CA TYR A 150 -17.92 8.54 10.04
C TYR A 150 -18.16 9.97 9.57
N ILE A 151 -17.96 10.92 10.49
CA ILE A 151 -18.02 12.35 10.23
C ILE A 151 -16.99 12.72 9.16
N GLY A 152 -17.38 13.55 8.18
CA GLY A 152 -16.52 13.96 7.07
C GLY A 152 -16.62 13.09 5.81
N GLY A 153 -17.37 11.98 5.86
CA GLY A 153 -17.87 11.27 4.68
C GLY A 153 -16.85 10.53 3.82
N LYS A 154 -15.53 10.68 4.05
CA LYS A 154 -14.47 9.98 3.30
C LYS A 154 -13.95 8.75 4.03
N THR A 155 -13.84 8.80 5.35
CA THR A 155 -13.40 7.64 6.15
C THR A 155 -14.48 6.56 6.11
N LEU A 156 -14.12 5.37 5.64
CA LEU A 156 -15.08 4.27 5.53
C LEU A 156 -15.00 3.31 6.71
N ALA A 157 -13.84 3.18 7.35
CA ALA A 157 -13.63 2.41 8.56
C ALA A 157 -12.37 2.86 9.32
N ILE A 158 -12.33 2.56 10.62
CA ILE A 158 -11.15 2.64 11.48
C ILE A 158 -10.85 1.23 12.00
N CYS A 159 -9.59 0.84 11.99
CA CYS A 159 -9.10 -0.44 12.47
C CYS A 159 -8.19 -0.21 13.69
N ASN A 160 -8.58 -0.74 14.85
CA ASN A 160 -7.85 -0.64 16.11
C ASN A 160 -7.14 -1.94 16.44
N LYS A 161 -6.02 -1.87 17.14
CA LYS A 161 -5.28 -3.06 17.56
C LYS A 161 -6.17 -3.91 18.47
N ALA A 162 -6.31 -5.19 18.13
CA ALA A 162 -7.16 -6.11 18.86
C ALA A 162 -6.57 -7.53 18.79
N ALA A 163 -6.64 -8.26 19.90
CA ALA A 163 -6.18 -9.65 19.94
C ALA A 163 -7.11 -10.60 19.16
N ILE A 164 -8.40 -10.25 19.05
CA ILE A 164 -9.42 -11.04 18.35
C ILE A 164 -10.28 -10.10 17.52
N ALA A 165 -10.51 -10.48 16.26
CA ALA A 165 -11.36 -9.77 15.32
C ALA A 165 -12.80 -10.31 15.37
N ILE A 166 -13.74 -9.53 15.90
CA ILE A 166 -15.14 -9.95 16.06
C ILE A 166 -16.15 -8.99 15.43
N SER A 167 -15.74 -7.75 15.17
CA SER A 167 -16.66 -6.67 14.82
C SER A 167 -17.16 -6.75 13.37
N GLY A 168 -16.40 -7.36 12.47
CA GLY A 168 -16.71 -7.57 11.06
C GLY A 168 -17.05 -9.02 10.73
N ALA A 169 -17.43 -9.27 9.48
CA ALA A 169 -17.46 -10.62 8.94
C ALA A 169 -16.05 -11.13 8.65
N THR A 170 -15.84 -12.44 8.63
CA THR A 170 -14.52 -13.06 8.41
C THR A 170 -13.81 -12.55 7.16
N SER A 171 -14.55 -12.32 6.08
CA SER A 171 -14.03 -11.81 4.81
C SER A 171 -13.66 -10.32 4.82
N ALA A 172 -13.95 -9.60 5.92
CA ALA A 172 -13.58 -8.19 6.11
C ALA A 172 -12.22 -8.03 6.80
N TYR A 173 -11.46 -9.12 6.91
CA TYR A 173 -10.11 -9.13 7.43
C TYR A 173 -9.18 -9.76 6.40
N PHE A 174 -7.93 -9.29 6.35
CA PHE A 174 -6.89 -10.02 5.65
C PHE A 174 -6.60 -11.32 6.43
N PRO A 175 -6.31 -12.44 5.72
CA PRO A 175 -5.95 -13.70 6.35
C PRO A 175 -4.72 -13.60 7.25
N LYS A 176 -4.48 -14.67 8.00
CA LYS A 176 -3.27 -14.81 8.80
C LYS A 176 -2.01 -14.64 7.94
N ASP A 177 -1.00 -13.98 8.49
CA ASP A 177 0.29 -13.70 7.87
C ASP A 177 0.17 -12.82 6.60
N GLN A 178 -0.95 -12.10 6.44
CA GLN A 178 -1.21 -11.16 5.36
C GLN A 178 -1.62 -9.78 5.89
N ASP A 179 -1.19 -8.76 5.16
CA ASP A 179 -1.71 -7.41 5.27
C ASP A 179 -2.11 -6.92 3.88
N CYS A 180 -2.68 -5.71 3.80
CA CYS A 180 -3.10 -5.18 2.51
C CYS A 180 -1.95 -5.09 1.49
N LEU A 181 -0.76 -4.63 1.87
CA LEU A 181 0.35 -4.42 0.93
C LEU A 181 0.88 -5.75 0.41
N LYS A 182 1.04 -6.75 1.29
CA LYS A 182 1.43 -8.11 0.93
C LYS A 182 0.40 -8.74 -0.01
N THR A 183 -0.88 -8.66 0.35
CA THR A 183 -2.00 -9.12 -0.49
C THR A 183 -1.97 -8.46 -1.87
N LYS A 184 -1.73 -7.15 -1.92
CA LYS A 184 -1.68 -6.39 -3.17
C LYS A 184 -0.44 -6.71 -4.02
N SER A 185 0.67 -7.09 -3.40
CA SER A 185 1.89 -7.47 -4.12
C SER A 185 1.76 -8.82 -4.85
N GLU A 186 0.80 -9.65 -4.45
CA GLU A 186 0.55 -10.97 -5.01
C GLU A 186 -0.75 -10.97 -5.85
N SER A 187 -0.61 -11.05 -7.18
CA SER A 187 -1.75 -10.88 -8.10
C SER A 187 -2.89 -11.88 -7.88
N ASP A 188 -2.58 -13.09 -7.42
CA ASP A 188 -3.58 -14.12 -7.11
C ASP A 188 -4.39 -13.77 -5.87
N LEU A 189 -3.72 -13.28 -4.81
CA LEU A 189 -4.37 -12.85 -3.57
C LEU A 189 -5.23 -11.59 -3.79
N GLU A 190 -4.72 -10.59 -4.51
CA GLU A 190 -5.50 -9.39 -4.86
C GLU A 190 -6.78 -9.79 -5.64
N ARG A 191 -6.64 -10.70 -6.61
CA ARG A 191 -7.76 -11.21 -7.40
C ARG A 191 -8.77 -11.98 -6.55
N GLU A 192 -8.32 -12.82 -5.63
CA GLU A 192 -9.19 -13.56 -4.72
C GLU A 192 -10.01 -12.62 -3.82
N VAL A 193 -9.37 -11.61 -3.24
CA VAL A 193 -10.05 -10.60 -2.41
C VAL A 193 -11.11 -9.84 -3.21
N ILE A 194 -10.76 -9.42 -4.43
CA ILE A 194 -11.70 -8.75 -5.34
C ILE A 194 -12.87 -9.66 -5.72
N GLN A 195 -12.61 -10.93 -6.07
CA GLN A 195 -13.65 -11.88 -6.45
C GLN A 195 -14.59 -12.24 -5.31
N THR A 196 -14.03 -12.40 -4.10
CA THR A 196 -14.81 -12.60 -2.88
C THR A 196 -15.77 -11.44 -2.68
N PHE A 197 -15.27 -10.19 -2.75
CA PHE A 197 -16.11 -9.02 -2.60
C PHE A 197 -17.22 -8.93 -3.66
N VAL A 198 -16.89 -9.16 -4.94
CA VAL A 198 -17.89 -9.16 -6.01
C VAL A 198 -18.95 -10.24 -5.80
N SER A 199 -18.57 -11.40 -5.27
CA SER A 199 -19.50 -12.49 -4.96
C SER A 199 -20.43 -12.14 -3.80
N GLU A 200 -19.93 -11.43 -2.78
CA GLU A 200 -20.75 -10.92 -1.68
C GLU A 200 -21.78 -9.89 -2.14
N LEU A 201 -21.40 -8.97 -3.05
CA LEU A 201 -22.35 -8.01 -3.64
C LEU A 201 -23.48 -8.75 -4.36
N LYS A 202 -23.15 -9.77 -5.15
CA LYS A 202 -24.14 -10.63 -5.84
C LYS A 202 -25.05 -11.37 -4.85
N ALA A 203 -24.48 -11.94 -3.78
CA ALA A 203 -25.24 -12.62 -2.73
C ALA A 203 -26.21 -11.68 -2.00
N LYS A 204 -25.90 -10.38 -1.95
CA LYS A 204 -26.80 -9.31 -1.44
C LYS A 204 -27.84 -8.84 -2.46
N GLY A 205 -27.91 -9.46 -3.64
CA GLY A 205 -28.86 -9.13 -4.69
C GLY A 205 -28.46 -7.95 -5.57
N ILE A 206 -27.22 -7.45 -5.47
CA ILE A 206 -26.70 -6.42 -6.38
C ILE A 206 -26.38 -7.11 -7.70
N ARG A 207 -27.12 -6.73 -8.75
CA ARG A 207 -27.02 -7.33 -10.09
C ARG A 207 -26.27 -6.40 -11.04
N GLY A 208 -25.56 -7.01 -11.99
CA GLY A 208 -24.81 -6.30 -13.03
C GLY A 208 -23.35 -6.77 -13.12
N THR A 209 -22.64 -6.21 -14.09
CA THR A 209 -21.20 -6.48 -14.30
C THR A 209 -20.38 -5.58 -13.38
N ALA A 210 -19.42 -6.18 -12.66
CA ALA A 210 -18.50 -5.44 -11.80
C ALA A 210 -17.31 -4.88 -12.59
N GLU A 211 -17.22 -3.55 -12.62
CA GLU A 211 -16.21 -2.77 -13.32
C GLU A 211 -15.31 -2.01 -12.32
N TYR A 212 -14.18 -1.47 -12.82
CA TYR A 212 -13.24 -0.65 -12.05
C TYR A 212 -12.83 -1.29 -10.70
N LYS A 213 -12.61 -2.60 -10.71
CA LYS A 213 -12.27 -3.38 -9.51
C LYS A 213 -10.85 -3.08 -9.07
N CYS A 214 -10.65 -2.80 -7.80
CA CYS A 214 -9.31 -2.49 -7.29
C CYS A 214 -9.23 -2.67 -5.76
N LEU A 215 -8.01 -2.93 -5.28
CA LEU A 215 -7.64 -2.93 -3.86
C LEU A 215 -6.69 -1.75 -3.58
N THR A 216 -7.00 -0.92 -2.58
CA THR A 216 -6.12 0.16 -2.10
C THR A 216 -5.71 -0.11 -0.65
N CYS A 217 -4.46 0.19 -0.31
CA CYS A 217 -3.91 0.06 1.03
C CYS A 217 -3.65 1.42 1.65
N GLY A 218 -3.77 1.47 2.98
CA GLY A 218 -3.55 2.68 3.77
C GLY A 218 -2.11 2.89 4.16
#